data_AF-A0A2G1UM55-F1
#
_entry.id   AF-A0A2G1UM55-F1
#
_cell.length_a   1.000
_cell.length_b   1.000
_cell.length_c   1.000
_cell.angle_alpha   90.00
_cell.angle_beta   90.00
_cell.angle_gamma   90.00
#
_symmetry.space_group_name_H-M   'P 1'
#
loop_
_entity.id
_entity.type
_entity.pdbx_description
1 polymer ?
#
loop_
_entity_poly.entity_id
_entity_poly.type
_entity_poly.pdbx_seq_one_letter_code
_entity_poly.pdbx_strand_id
1 'polypeptide(L)'
;MIKTKTSGLIATALLTATLLASPLALAGHHGEGKPAKDEMCQQYRDGTGKFSKEAREARMEKRAQARAAMADRLKLTDEQRAIWQQIHDERKAEWADRKGDWNARMDKRCGTAAAPEAASE
;
A
#
# COMPACT_ATOMS: atom_id res chain seq x y z
N MET A 1 63.33 -2.29 -7.54
CA MET A 1 62.13 -1.96 -8.34
C MET A 1 60.97 -2.80 -7.83
N ILE A 2 60.02 -2.20 -7.11
CA ILE A 2 58.77 -2.86 -6.69
C ILE A 2 57.63 -2.03 -7.25
N LYS A 3 56.80 -2.71 -8.04
CA LYS A 3 55.84 -2.18 -9.01
C LYS A 3 54.58 -1.70 -8.28
N THR A 4 54.27 -0.41 -8.39
CA THR A 4 53.03 0.19 -7.92
C THR A 4 51.84 -0.40 -8.68
N LYS A 5 50.91 -1.03 -7.97
CA LYS A 5 49.56 -1.35 -8.47
C LYS A 5 48.55 -0.50 -7.73
N THR A 6 48.45 0.76 -8.14
CA THR A 6 47.31 1.64 -7.90
C THR A 6 46.23 1.29 -8.93
N SER A 7 45.16 0.61 -8.53
CA SER A 7 43.87 0.67 -9.24
C SER A 7 42.83 -0.12 -8.47
N GLY A 8 41.77 0.58 -8.06
CA GLY A 8 40.47 -0.04 -7.95
C GLY A 8 39.81 -0.07 -6.57
N LEU A 9 40.04 0.90 -5.68
CA LEU A 9 39.13 1.10 -4.55
C LEU A 9 38.96 2.59 -4.26
N ILE A 10 37.73 2.95 -3.92
CA ILE A 10 37.22 4.25 -3.45
C ILE A 10 36.69 5.18 -4.58
N ALA A 11 35.50 4.83 -5.06
CA ALA A 11 34.55 5.78 -5.65
C ALA A 11 33.17 5.57 -5.00
N THR A 12 33.10 5.73 -3.68
CA THR A 12 31.85 5.65 -2.90
C THR A 12 31.63 6.90 -2.06
N ALA A 13 31.65 8.05 -2.71
CA ALA A 13 31.20 9.29 -2.10
C ALA A 13 30.63 10.18 -3.19
N LEU A 14 29.30 10.21 -3.34
CA LEU A 14 28.50 11.31 -3.94
C LEU A 14 27.01 10.90 -4.06
N LEU A 15 26.29 10.66 -2.97
CA LEU A 15 24.81 10.56 -3.00
C LEU A 15 24.17 11.01 -1.67
N THR A 16 24.46 12.23 -1.19
CA THR A 16 23.84 12.75 0.04
C THR A 16 23.27 14.17 -0.05
N ALA A 17 22.88 14.66 -1.23
CA ALA A 17 22.48 16.08 -1.37
C ALA A 17 21.22 16.38 -2.21
N THR A 18 20.20 15.52 -2.24
CA THR A 18 18.94 15.87 -2.97
C THR A 18 17.62 15.63 -2.21
N LEU A 19 17.64 15.21 -0.96
CA LEU A 19 16.39 14.89 -0.23
C LEU A 19 15.69 16.07 0.46
N LEU A 20 16.24 17.29 0.41
CA LEU A 20 15.69 18.44 1.16
C LEU A 20 14.81 19.41 0.33
N ALA A 21 14.63 19.20 -0.96
CA ALA A 21 14.04 20.22 -1.84
C ALA A 21 12.57 20.01 -2.26
N SER A 22 11.78 19.11 -1.67
CA SER A 22 10.36 19.00 -2.06
C SER A 22 9.41 18.42 -1.00
N PRO A 23 8.97 19.22 0.00
CA PRO A 23 7.74 18.94 0.74
C PRO A 23 6.49 19.51 0.04
N LEU A 24 6.63 20.46 -0.88
CA LEU A 24 5.50 21.23 -1.45
C LEU A 24 4.74 20.53 -2.59
N ALA A 25 5.31 19.50 -3.20
CA ALA A 25 4.67 18.78 -4.32
C ALA A 25 3.66 17.70 -3.88
N LEU A 26 3.66 17.30 -2.60
CA LEU A 26 2.78 16.24 -2.10
C LEU A 26 1.50 16.75 -1.43
N ALA A 27 1.31 18.08 -1.33
CA ALA A 27 0.17 18.69 -0.66
C ALA A 27 -1.04 18.94 -1.59
N GLY A 28 -0.87 18.82 -2.91
CA GLY A 28 -1.85 19.27 -3.91
C GLY A 28 -2.89 18.24 -4.35
N HIS A 29 -2.92 17.04 -3.80
CA HIS A 29 -3.83 15.98 -4.25
C HIS A 29 -4.72 15.44 -3.12
N HIS A 30 -5.30 16.33 -2.32
CA HIS A 30 -6.45 15.98 -1.49
C HIS A 30 -7.72 16.04 -2.35
N GLY A 31 -7.93 14.98 -3.12
CA GLY A 31 -9.11 14.78 -3.94
C GLY A 31 -10.40 14.72 -3.13
N GLU A 32 -11.47 15.12 -3.81
CA GLU A 32 -12.91 14.85 -3.62
C GLU A 32 -13.38 14.55 -2.19
N GLY A 33 -14.30 15.38 -1.70
CA GLY A 33 -14.89 15.32 -0.37
C GLY A 33 -15.20 13.89 0.06
N LYS A 34 -14.87 13.56 1.32
CA LYS A 34 -15.11 12.22 1.88
C LYS A 34 -16.56 11.82 1.57
N PRO A 35 -16.81 10.63 0.98
CA PRO A 35 -18.17 10.17 0.73
C PRO A 35 -18.97 10.26 2.02
N ALA A 36 -20.22 10.66 1.90
CA ALA A 36 -21.10 10.84 3.04
C ALA A 36 -21.08 9.56 3.89
N LYS A 37 -20.95 9.72 5.21
CA LYS A 37 -20.64 8.61 6.14
C LYS A 37 -21.70 7.50 6.05
N ASP A 38 -22.95 7.89 5.86
CA ASP A 38 -24.12 7.06 5.63
C ASP A 38 -24.01 6.19 4.38
N GLU A 39 -23.73 6.79 3.22
CA GLU A 39 -23.57 6.06 1.94
C GLU A 39 -22.44 5.02 2.04
N MET A 40 -21.32 5.43 2.64
CA MET A 40 -20.17 4.55 2.83
C MET A 40 -20.47 3.38 3.79
N CYS A 41 -21.29 3.60 4.82
CA CYS A 41 -21.72 2.55 5.74
C CYS A 41 -22.81 1.63 5.15
N GLN A 42 -23.66 2.14 4.26
CA GLN A 42 -24.58 1.31 3.47
C GLN A 42 -23.78 0.39 2.53
N GLN A 43 -22.89 0.95 1.72
CA GLN A 43 -22.04 0.14 0.84
C GLN A 43 -21.19 -0.89 1.59
N TYR A 44 -20.73 -0.57 2.80
CA TYR A 44 -19.99 -1.51 3.65
C TYR A 44 -20.86 -2.68 4.10
N ARG A 45 -22.09 -2.42 4.58
CA ARG A 45 -23.05 -3.45 4.99
C ARG A 45 -23.48 -4.33 3.83
N ASP A 46 -23.81 -3.70 2.72
CA ASP A 46 -24.36 -4.38 1.55
C ASP A 46 -23.25 -5.05 0.72
N GLY A 47 -21.98 -4.79 1.04
CA GLY A 47 -20.83 -5.29 0.29
C GLY A 47 -20.80 -4.76 -1.15
N THR A 48 -21.29 -3.55 -1.39
CA THR A 48 -21.39 -2.94 -2.73
C THR A 48 -20.34 -1.84 -2.91
N GLY A 49 -20.32 -1.24 -4.12
CA GLY A 49 -19.41 -0.15 -4.45
C GLY A 49 -17.95 -0.55 -4.20
N LYS A 50 -17.23 0.25 -3.40
CA LYS A 50 -15.81 -0.02 -3.12
C LYS A 50 -15.56 -1.29 -2.29
N PHE A 51 -16.58 -1.83 -1.63
CA PHE A 51 -16.45 -3.04 -0.80
C PHE A 51 -16.84 -4.32 -1.55
N SER A 52 -17.35 -4.21 -2.79
CA SER A 52 -17.69 -5.37 -3.61
C SER A 52 -16.47 -6.22 -3.94
N LYS A 53 -16.75 -7.49 -4.23
CA LYS A 53 -15.72 -8.44 -4.66
C LYS A 53 -15.06 -7.97 -5.95
N GLU A 54 -15.84 -7.53 -6.95
CA GLU A 54 -15.27 -7.05 -8.22
C GLU A 54 -14.40 -5.81 -8.00
N ALA A 55 -14.86 -4.85 -7.18
CA ALA A 55 -14.09 -3.64 -6.89
C ALA A 55 -12.79 -3.95 -6.12
N ARG A 56 -12.81 -4.97 -5.27
CA ARG A 56 -11.60 -5.45 -4.59
C ARG A 56 -10.65 -6.11 -5.57
N GLU A 57 -11.13 -7.00 -6.43
CA GLU A 57 -10.31 -7.69 -7.44
C GLU A 57 -9.69 -6.69 -8.42
N ALA A 58 -10.48 -5.77 -8.97
CA ALA A 58 -9.99 -4.71 -9.86
C ALA A 58 -8.90 -3.84 -9.19
N ARG A 59 -9.03 -3.51 -7.90
CA ARG A 59 -7.98 -2.81 -7.15
C ARG A 59 -6.72 -3.66 -6.98
N MET A 60 -6.85 -4.95 -6.74
CA MET A 60 -5.71 -5.86 -6.59
C MET A 60 -4.96 -6.03 -7.92
N GLU A 61 -5.71 -6.17 -9.01
CA GLU A 61 -5.16 -6.26 -10.36
C GLU A 61 -4.43 -4.98 -10.77
N LYS A 62 -5.06 -3.81 -10.62
CA LYS A 62 -4.43 -2.51 -10.91
C LYS A 62 -3.14 -2.32 -10.12
N ARG A 63 -3.12 -2.75 -8.84
CA ARG A 63 -1.90 -2.73 -8.02
C ARG A 63 -0.85 -3.71 -8.50
N ALA A 64 -1.23 -4.89 -9.01
CA ALA A 64 -0.30 -5.85 -9.59
C ALA A 64 0.34 -5.30 -10.87
N GLN A 65 -0.47 -4.75 -11.78
CA GLN A 65 0.01 -4.11 -13.01
C GLN A 65 0.96 -2.94 -12.71
N ALA A 66 0.59 -2.06 -11.78
CA ALA A 66 1.44 -0.93 -11.38
C ALA A 66 2.79 -1.38 -10.80
N ARG A 67 2.82 -2.48 -10.03
CA ARG A 67 4.05 -3.06 -9.48
C ARG A 67 4.94 -3.64 -10.58
N ALA A 68 4.35 -4.35 -11.54
CA ALA A 68 5.09 -4.88 -12.70
C ALA A 68 5.69 -3.73 -13.54
N ALA A 69 4.88 -2.74 -13.88
CA ALA A 69 5.32 -1.56 -14.63
C ALA A 69 6.44 -0.78 -13.91
N MET A 70 6.40 -0.70 -12.58
CA MET A 70 7.48 -0.12 -11.78
C MET A 70 8.76 -0.95 -11.86
N ALA A 71 8.67 -2.27 -11.74
CA ALA A 71 9.84 -3.15 -11.88
C ALA A 71 10.48 -3.02 -13.27
N ASP A 72 9.67 -2.89 -14.33
CA ASP A 72 10.15 -2.66 -15.69
C ASP A 72 10.79 -1.27 -15.85
N ARG A 73 10.15 -0.23 -15.32
CA ARG A 73 10.68 1.15 -15.34
C ARG A 73 12.03 1.26 -14.61
N LEU A 74 12.16 0.56 -13.48
CA LEU A 74 13.40 0.47 -12.71
C LEU A 74 14.42 -0.47 -13.35
N LYS A 75 14.05 -1.20 -14.42
CA LYS A 75 14.89 -2.18 -15.11
C LYS A 75 15.48 -3.21 -14.14
N LEU A 76 14.67 -3.68 -13.20
CA LEU A 76 15.12 -4.66 -12.21
C LEU A 76 15.53 -5.96 -12.88
N THR A 77 16.66 -6.52 -12.42
CA THR A 77 17.10 -7.87 -12.79
C THR A 77 16.17 -8.93 -12.19
N ASP A 78 16.27 -10.18 -12.65
CA ASP A 78 15.42 -11.26 -12.15
C ASP A 78 15.56 -11.49 -10.64
N GLU A 79 16.79 -11.42 -10.12
CA GLU A 79 17.06 -11.51 -8.67
C GLU A 79 16.42 -10.33 -7.90
N GLN A 80 16.54 -9.11 -8.42
CA GLN A 80 15.92 -7.94 -7.82
C GLN A 80 14.39 -8.01 -7.89
N ARG A 81 13.83 -8.59 -8.96
CA ARG A 81 12.39 -8.84 -9.10
C ARG A 81 11.90 -9.87 -8.10
N ALA A 82 12.69 -10.90 -7.80
CA ALA A 82 12.35 -11.88 -6.77
C ALA A 82 12.25 -11.20 -5.39
N ILE A 83 13.25 -10.37 -5.03
CA ILE A 83 13.23 -9.59 -3.79
C ILE A 83 12.05 -8.60 -3.78
N TRP A 84 11.79 -7.93 -4.92
CA TRP A 84 10.67 -7.01 -5.06
C TRP A 84 9.32 -7.70 -4.83
N GLN A 85 9.13 -8.91 -5.36
CA GLN A 85 7.92 -9.70 -5.09
C GLN A 85 7.82 -10.10 -3.63
N GLN A 86 8.92 -10.54 -3.02
CA GLN A 86 8.96 -10.89 -1.60
C GLN A 86 8.50 -9.72 -0.72
N ILE A 87 9.03 -8.51 -0.94
CA ILE A 87 8.61 -7.30 -0.20
C ILE A 87 7.09 -7.07 -0.31
N HIS A 88 6.52 -7.32 -1.49
CA HIS A 88 5.09 -7.15 -1.70
C HIS A 88 4.24 -8.24 -1.07
N ASP A 89 4.74 -9.47 -1.02
CA ASP A 89 4.06 -10.57 -0.34
C ASP A 89 4.11 -10.43 1.18
N GLU A 90 5.24 -9.98 1.74
CA GLU A 90 5.36 -9.61 3.15
C GLU A 90 4.35 -8.53 3.54
N ARG A 91 4.23 -7.46 2.75
CA ARG A 91 3.22 -6.41 2.97
C ARG A 91 1.79 -6.94 2.84
N LYS A 92 1.55 -7.92 1.97
CA LYS A 92 0.22 -8.53 1.80
C LYS A 92 -0.15 -9.35 3.05
N ALA A 93 0.81 -10.08 3.61
CA ALA A 93 0.63 -10.82 4.86
C ALA A 93 0.34 -9.87 6.04
N GLU A 94 1.13 -8.80 6.18
CA GLU A 94 0.89 -7.78 7.23
C GLU A 94 -0.51 -7.15 7.11
N TRP A 95 -0.97 -6.88 5.89
CA TRP A 95 -2.33 -6.40 5.64
C TRP A 95 -3.41 -7.41 6.01
N ALA A 96 -3.15 -8.71 5.84
CA ALA A 96 -4.08 -9.76 6.22
C ALA A 96 -4.27 -9.80 7.74
N ASP A 97 -3.19 -9.67 8.50
CA ASP A 97 -3.22 -9.62 9.97
C ASP A 97 -4.02 -8.40 10.46
N ARG A 98 -3.85 -7.26 9.78
CA ARG A 98 -4.53 -6.00 10.12
C ARG A 98 -5.98 -5.90 9.62
N LYS A 99 -6.45 -6.90 8.86
CA LYS A 99 -7.80 -6.89 8.28
C LYS A 99 -8.88 -6.94 9.36
N GLY A 100 -8.66 -7.74 10.41
CA GLY A 100 -9.60 -7.85 11.53
C GLY A 100 -9.83 -6.51 12.23
N ASP A 101 -8.75 -5.81 12.58
CA ASP A 101 -8.80 -4.48 13.19
C ASP A 101 -9.46 -3.43 12.29
N TRP A 102 -9.24 -3.53 10.98
CA TRP A 102 -9.92 -2.67 10.02
C TRP A 102 -11.44 -2.93 10.00
N ASN A 103 -11.87 -4.19 9.93
CA ASN A 103 -13.29 -4.56 10.01
C ASN A 103 -13.91 -4.06 11.32
N ALA A 104 -13.28 -4.31 12.48
CA ALA A 104 -13.80 -3.89 13.78
C ALA A 104 -13.96 -2.35 13.89
N ARG A 105 -13.04 -1.58 13.31
CA ARG A 105 -13.16 -0.11 13.24
C ARG A 105 -14.29 0.33 12.32
N MET A 106 -14.49 -0.37 11.20
CA MET A 106 -15.61 -0.11 10.31
C MET A 106 -16.93 -0.42 10.99
N ASP A 107 -17.00 -1.51 11.75
CA ASP A 107 -18.22 -1.91 12.46
C ASP A 107 -18.61 -0.90 13.52
N LYS A 108 -17.65 -0.43 14.33
CA LYS A 108 -17.85 0.65 15.29
C LYS A 108 -18.28 1.95 14.60
N ARG A 109 -17.65 2.29 13.48
CA ARG A 109 -17.93 3.53 12.74
C ARG A 109 -19.33 3.54 12.12
N CYS A 110 -19.79 2.38 11.66
CA CYS A 110 -21.07 2.20 10.98
C CYS A 110 -22.20 1.73 11.90
N GLY A 111 -21.94 1.53 13.19
CA GLY A 111 -22.96 1.08 14.15
C GLY A 111 -23.41 -0.35 13.90
N THR A 112 -22.60 -1.18 13.24
CA THR A 112 -22.89 -2.59 12.94
C THR A 112 -22.24 -3.55 13.93
N ALA A 113 -21.50 -3.04 14.92
CA ALA A 113 -21.19 -3.81 16.12
C ALA A 113 -22.53 -4.14 16.78
N ALA A 114 -22.95 -5.41 16.68
CA ALA A 114 -24.24 -5.87 17.16
C ALA A 114 -24.56 -5.26 18.53
N ALA A 115 -25.70 -4.57 18.63
CA ALA A 115 -26.34 -4.42 19.93
C ALA A 115 -26.53 -5.84 20.47
N PRO A 116 -26.12 -6.14 21.72
CA PRO A 116 -26.42 -7.45 22.30
C PRO A 116 -27.93 -7.65 22.17
N GLU A 117 -28.33 -8.79 21.60
CA GLU A 117 -29.72 -9.23 21.53
C GLU A 117 -30.40 -8.89 22.85
N ALA A 118 -31.37 -7.97 22.80
CA ALA A 118 -32.26 -7.73 23.91
C ALA A 118 -32.92 -9.07 24.23
N ALA A 119 -32.65 -9.56 25.42
CA ALA A 119 -33.25 -10.76 25.98
C ALA A 119 -34.76 -10.73 25.74
N SER A 120 -35.24 -11.72 25.00
CA SER A 120 -36.64 -12.11 24.98
C SER A 120 -36.97 -12.77 26.31
N GLU A 121 -37.69 -12.05 27.17
CA GLU A 121 -38.57 -12.63 28.21
C GLU A 121 -40.02 -12.54 27.74
#